data_AF-A0A849HMG5-F1
#
_entry.id   AF-A0A849HMG5-F1
#
_cell.length_a   1.000
_cell.length_b   1.000
_cell.length_c   1.000
_cell.angle_alpha   90.00
_cell.angle_beta   90.00
_cell.angle_gamma   90.00
#
_symmetry.space_group_name_H-M   'P 1'
#
loop_
_entity.id
_entity.type
_entity.pdbx_description
1 polymer ?
#
loop_
_entity_poly.entity_id
_entity_poly.type
_entity_poly.pdbx_seq_one_letter_code
_entity_poly.pdbx_strand_id
1 'polypeptide(L)'
;MGGDTTTKTDFAAYIERVRAHRAELRDSVAAVDEALASPIAKGGAWRERVRAALAELSHDFRDHVDLTEREGGIYDSVRRSAPRLIAAVDRLTGEHAQYAEDIAGYLAVLEHGGTMGDLPAFREEVTTLMGQLVRHRQTGADLVYEAFQVDLGGSG
;
A
#
# COMPACT_ATOMS: atom_id res chain seq x y z
N MET A 1 -15.65 5.50 37.20
CA MET A 1 -15.73 4.40 36.22
C MET A 1 -16.34 4.97 34.95
N GLY A 2 -15.58 5.03 33.84
CA GLY A 2 -16.04 5.66 32.60
C GLY A 2 -15.01 5.79 31.47
N GLY A 3 -13.74 5.41 31.68
CA GLY A 3 -12.67 5.55 30.68
C GLY A 3 -12.39 4.33 29.79
N ASP A 4 -12.94 3.14 30.09
CA ASP A 4 -12.58 1.89 29.39
C ASP A 4 -13.40 1.64 28.11
N THR A 5 -14.61 2.22 28.03
CA THR A 5 -15.52 1.97 26.90
C THR A 5 -15.21 2.85 25.68
N THR A 6 -14.79 4.11 25.90
CA THR A 6 -14.41 5.05 24.83
C THR A 6 -13.19 4.55 24.04
N THR A 7 -12.17 4.05 24.74
CA THR A 7 -10.92 3.54 24.13
C THR A 7 -11.13 2.31 23.25
N LYS A 8 -12.03 1.39 23.63
CA LYS A 8 -12.38 0.20 22.83
C LYS A 8 -13.15 0.56 21.56
N THR A 9 -14.08 1.51 21.65
CA THR A 9 -14.85 1.98 20.48
C THR A 9 -13.96 2.74 19.49
N ASP A 10 -13.04 3.57 19.98
CA ASP A 10 -12.07 4.29 19.13
C ASP A 10 -11.11 3.33 18.41
N PHE A 11 -10.66 2.27 19.09
CA PHE A 11 -9.84 1.23 18.50
C PHE A 11 -10.59 0.42 17.43
N ALA A 12 -11.85 0.01 17.70
CA ALA A 12 -12.66 -0.70 16.71
C ALA A 12 -12.90 0.16 15.45
N ALA A 13 -13.25 1.44 15.62
CA ALA A 13 -13.40 2.38 14.52
C ALA A 13 -12.08 2.65 13.76
N TYR A 14 -10.94 2.58 14.45
CA TYR A 14 -9.62 2.64 13.81
C TYR A 14 -9.33 1.40 12.95
N ILE A 15 -9.60 0.20 13.47
CA ILE A 15 -9.42 -1.05 12.72
C ILE A 15 -10.33 -1.11 11.49
N GLU A 16 -11.58 -0.66 11.58
CA GLU A 16 -12.46 -0.59 10.40
C GLU A 16 -11.94 0.38 9.33
N ARG A 17 -11.44 1.56 9.73
CA ARG A 17 -10.77 2.48 8.79
C ARG A 17 -9.57 1.83 8.10
N VAL A 18 -8.76 1.08 8.86
CA VAL A 18 -7.63 0.32 8.31
C VAL A 18 -8.09 -0.74 7.31
N ARG A 19 -9.19 -1.46 7.59
CA ARG A 19 -9.74 -2.46 6.67
C ARG A 19 -10.24 -1.81 5.37
N ALA A 20 -10.98 -0.70 5.48
CA ALA A 20 -11.46 0.05 4.32
C ALA A 20 -10.30 0.54 3.46
N HIS A 21 -9.29 1.18 4.06
CA HIS A 21 -8.12 1.69 3.35
C HIS A 21 -7.31 0.60 2.64
N ARG A 22 -7.20 -0.57 3.29
CA ARG A 22 -6.53 -1.74 2.69
C ARG A 22 -7.31 -2.31 1.50
N ALA A 23 -8.63 -2.16 1.48
CA ALA A 23 -9.46 -2.53 0.34
C ALA A 23 -9.27 -1.52 -0.81
N GLU A 24 -9.26 -0.23 -0.53
CA GLU A 24 -9.00 0.82 -1.53
C GLU A 24 -7.65 0.62 -2.23
N LEU A 25 -6.55 0.44 -1.47
CA LEU A 25 -5.25 0.15 -2.07
C LEU A 25 -5.24 -1.15 -2.91
N ARG A 26 -6.01 -2.17 -2.52
CA ARG A 26 -6.14 -3.40 -3.33
C ARG A 26 -6.74 -3.10 -4.68
N ASP A 27 -7.80 -2.30 -4.67
CA ASP A 27 -8.62 -2.06 -5.83
C ASP A 27 -7.85 -1.16 -6.82
N SER A 28 -7.07 -0.20 -6.33
CA SER A 28 -6.17 0.61 -7.16
C SER A 28 -5.01 -0.19 -7.76
N VAL A 29 -4.43 -1.16 -7.04
CA VAL A 29 -3.45 -2.09 -7.62
C VAL A 29 -4.08 -2.92 -8.75
N ALA A 30 -5.30 -3.43 -8.54
CA ALA A 30 -6.01 -4.19 -9.57
C ALA A 30 -6.35 -3.33 -10.81
N ALA A 31 -6.70 -2.06 -10.62
CA ALA A 31 -6.96 -1.13 -11.71
C ALA A 31 -5.71 -0.87 -12.58
N VAL A 32 -4.52 -0.79 -11.96
CA VAL A 32 -3.25 -0.68 -12.69
C VAL A 32 -2.98 -1.95 -13.50
N ASP A 33 -3.13 -3.14 -12.90
CA ASP A 33 -2.98 -4.42 -13.61
C ASP A 33 -3.92 -4.52 -14.83
N GLU A 34 -5.19 -4.12 -14.67
CA GLU A 34 -6.16 -4.09 -15.77
C GLU A 34 -5.73 -3.12 -16.88
N ALA A 35 -5.26 -1.92 -16.53
CA ALA A 35 -4.76 -0.94 -17.49
C ALA A 35 -3.55 -1.47 -18.27
N LEU A 36 -2.60 -2.11 -17.58
CA LEU A 36 -1.40 -2.71 -18.17
C LEU A 36 -1.73 -3.85 -19.13
N ALA A 37 -2.74 -4.67 -18.81
CA ALA A 37 -3.18 -5.79 -19.64
C ALA A 37 -3.76 -5.35 -20.99
N SER A 38 -4.23 -4.10 -21.11
CA SER A 38 -4.75 -3.58 -22.38
C SER A 38 -3.65 -3.48 -23.47
N PRO A 39 -3.98 -3.59 -24.77
CA PRO A 39 -2.96 -3.54 -25.83
C PRO A 39 -2.25 -2.19 -25.92
N ILE A 40 -0.92 -2.20 -26.11
CA ILE A 40 -0.18 -1.00 -26.55
C ILE A 40 -0.56 -0.74 -28.01
N ALA A 41 -1.39 0.27 -28.22
CA ALA A 41 -1.85 0.69 -29.54
C ALA A 41 -1.31 2.08 -29.90
N LYS A 42 -1.29 2.39 -31.20
CA LYS A 42 -1.04 3.75 -31.68
C LYS A 42 -2.16 4.67 -31.18
N GLY A 43 -1.83 5.90 -30.78
CA GLY A 43 -2.82 6.91 -30.38
C GLY A 43 -2.91 7.21 -28.87
N GLY A 44 -1.96 6.77 -28.05
CA GLY A 44 -1.79 7.28 -26.67
C GLY A 44 -2.77 6.75 -25.62
N ALA A 45 -3.92 6.18 -26.01
CA ALA A 45 -4.94 5.71 -25.07
C ALA A 45 -4.45 4.71 -24.01
N TRP A 46 -3.51 3.81 -24.38
CA TRP A 46 -2.89 2.90 -23.41
C TRP A 46 -2.13 3.69 -22.32
N ARG A 47 -1.32 4.66 -22.74
CA ARG A 47 -0.52 5.50 -21.84
C ARG A 47 -1.43 6.33 -20.91
N GLU A 48 -2.50 6.90 -21.45
CA GLU A 48 -3.46 7.69 -20.66
C GLU A 48 -4.16 6.85 -19.59
N ARG A 49 -4.60 5.63 -19.93
CA ARG A 49 -5.21 4.70 -18.97
C ARG A 49 -4.25 4.30 -17.85
N VAL A 50 -3.03 3.90 -18.21
CA VAL A 50 -2.02 3.52 -17.22
C VAL A 50 -1.64 4.70 -16.33
N ARG A 51 -1.53 5.92 -16.91
CA ARG A 51 -1.26 7.13 -16.13
C ARG A 51 -2.38 7.44 -15.14
N ALA A 52 -3.64 7.34 -15.57
CA ALA A 52 -4.79 7.57 -14.70
C ALA A 52 -4.80 6.58 -13.53
N ALA A 53 -4.65 5.28 -13.81
CA ALA A 53 -4.62 4.25 -12.77
C ALA A 53 -3.42 4.42 -11.81
N LEU A 54 -2.23 4.77 -12.32
CA LEU A 54 -1.07 5.04 -11.46
C LEU A 54 -1.22 6.30 -10.61
N ALA A 55 -1.94 7.32 -11.11
CA ALA A 55 -2.21 8.53 -10.33
C ALA A 55 -3.17 8.24 -9.17
N GLU A 56 -4.19 7.41 -9.39
CA GLU A 56 -5.09 6.90 -8.35
C GLU A 56 -4.32 6.05 -7.34
N LEU A 57 -3.50 5.09 -7.81
CA LEU A 57 -2.63 4.31 -6.93
C LEU A 57 -1.69 5.20 -6.10
N SER A 58 -1.10 6.24 -6.68
CA SER A 58 -0.23 7.18 -5.97
C SER A 58 -0.96 7.94 -4.86
N HIS A 59 -2.23 8.28 -5.07
CA HIS A 59 -3.07 8.87 -4.04
C HIS A 59 -3.32 7.88 -2.90
N ASP A 60 -3.86 6.71 -3.20
CA ASP A 60 -4.26 5.71 -2.20
C ASP A 60 -3.07 5.13 -1.45
N PHE A 61 -1.90 5.07 -2.10
CA PHE A 61 -0.66 4.66 -1.49
C PHE A 61 -0.16 5.69 -0.46
N ARG A 62 -0.28 7.00 -0.73
CA ARG A 62 0.06 8.03 0.25
C ARG A 62 -0.84 7.96 1.47
N ASP A 63 -2.14 7.79 1.26
CA ASP A 63 -3.09 7.62 2.35
C ASP A 63 -2.80 6.33 3.16
N HIS A 64 -2.30 5.28 2.49
CA HIS A 64 -1.90 4.03 3.14
C HIS A 64 -0.69 4.23 4.06
N VAL A 65 0.32 4.94 3.56
CA VAL A 65 1.51 5.30 4.33
C VAL A 65 1.12 6.18 5.53
N ASP A 66 0.31 7.23 5.33
CA ASP A 66 -0.15 8.08 6.43
C ASP A 66 -0.88 7.26 7.50
N LEU A 67 -1.85 6.43 7.10
CA LEU A 67 -2.66 5.66 8.06
C LEU A 67 -1.83 4.68 8.90
N THR A 68 -0.78 4.09 8.31
CA THR A 68 0.07 3.08 8.95
C THR A 68 1.17 3.69 9.79
N GLU A 69 1.79 4.78 9.32
CA GLU A 69 3.01 5.36 9.88
C GLU A 69 2.81 6.62 10.71
N ARG A 70 1.67 7.30 10.61
CA ARG A 70 1.37 8.47 11.44
C ARG A 70 1.56 8.17 12.93
N GLU A 71 1.82 9.22 13.70
CA GLU A 71 1.86 9.11 15.17
C GLU A 71 0.53 8.53 15.70
N GLY A 72 0.62 7.55 16.61
CA GLY A 72 -0.52 6.80 17.09
C GLY A 72 -1.10 5.80 16.07
N GLY A 73 -0.45 5.61 14.92
CA GLY A 73 -0.81 4.63 13.90
C GLY A 73 -0.53 3.18 14.30
N ILE A 74 -0.74 2.26 13.34
CA ILE A 74 -0.53 0.82 13.56
C ILE A 74 0.93 0.55 13.86
N TYR A 75 1.85 1.09 13.06
CA TYR A 75 3.27 0.77 13.23
C TYR A 75 3.83 1.31 14.54
N ASP A 76 3.39 2.50 14.94
CA ASP A 76 3.71 3.08 16.25
C ASP A 76 3.15 2.22 17.40
N SER A 77 1.92 1.71 17.25
CA SER A 77 1.34 0.77 18.22
C SER A 77 2.12 -0.55 18.31
N VAL A 78 2.50 -1.13 17.16
CA VAL A 78 3.33 -2.36 17.09
C VAL A 78 4.69 -2.13 17.75
N ARG A 79 5.34 -0.98 17.51
CA ARG A 79 6.63 -0.63 18.13
C ARG A 79 6.52 -0.60 19.66
N ARG A 80 5.39 -0.16 20.21
CA ARG A 80 5.14 -0.13 21.66
C ARG A 80 4.78 -1.49 22.27
N SER A 81 3.91 -2.26 21.62
CA SER A 81 3.34 -3.48 22.20
C SER A 81 4.05 -4.78 21.77
N ALA A 82 4.77 -4.75 20.65
CA ALA A 82 5.36 -5.95 20.05
C ALA A 82 6.81 -5.70 19.56
N PRO A 83 7.80 -5.47 20.47
CA PRO A 83 9.18 -5.15 20.09
C PRO A 83 9.85 -6.17 19.15
N ARG A 84 9.47 -7.45 19.24
CA ARG A 84 9.96 -8.52 18.33
C ARG A 84 9.63 -8.26 16.85
N LEU A 85 8.67 -7.39 16.55
CA LEU A 85 8.19 -7.07 15.21
C LEU A 85 8.79 -5.79 14.64
N ILE A 86 9.66 -5.10 15.37
CA ILE A 86 10.27 -3.84 14.93
C ILE A 86 10.99 -3.99 13.58
N ALA A 87 11.76 -5.06 13.40
CA ALA A 87 12.46 -5.30 12.15
C ALA A 87 11.50 -5.48 10.95
N ALA A 88 10.32 -6.07 11.17
CA ALA A 88 9.30 -6.19 10.15
C ALA A 88 8.66 -4.83 9.82
N VAL A 89 8.42 -3.99 10.84
CA VAL A 89 7.95 -2.61 10.65
C VAL A 89 8.97 -1.79 9.85
N ASP A 90 10.25 -1.83 10.25
CA ASP A 90 11.32 -1.08 9.57
C ASP A 90 11.44 -1.46 8.10
N ARG A 91 11.33 -2.76 7.78
CA ARG A 91 11.32 -3.24 6.39
C ARG A 91 10.12 -2.68 5.61
N LEU A 92 8.92 -2.75 6.17
CA LEU A 92 7.70 -2.27 5.49
C LEU A 92 7.76 -0.75 5.24
N THR A 93 8.27 0.03 6.20
CA THR A 93 8.49 1.47 6.03
C THR A 93 9.56 1.78 4.98
N GLY A 94 10.63 0.98 4.90
CA GLY A 94 11.62 1.10 3.82
C GLY A 94 11.01 0.80 2.44
N GLU A 95 10.16 -0.21 2.35
CA GLU A 95 9.39 -0.54 1.14
C GLU A 95 8.43 0.59 0.76
N HIS A 96 7.79 1.25 1.73
CA HIS A 96 6.93 2.40 1.46
C HIS A 96 7.67 3.54 0.76
N ALA A 97 8.85 3.91 1.25
CA ALA A 97 9.67 4.94 0.63
C ALA A 97 10.05 4.57 -0.81
N GLN A 98 10.53 3.33 -1.01
CA GLN A 98 10.92 2.85 -2.34
C GLN A 98 9.74 2.87 -3.32
N TYR A 99 8.58 2.32 -2.93
CA TYR A 99 7.43 2.26 -3.83
C TYR A 99 6.86 3.65 -4.15
N ALA A 100 6.90 4.58 -3.19
CA ALA A 100 6.50 5.97 -3.45
C ALA A 100 7.40 6.62 -4.52
N GLU A 101 8.71 6.40 -4.43
CA GLU A 101 9.68 6.86 -5.43
C GLU A 101 9.46 6.22 -6.80
N ASP A 102 9.27 4.90 -6.84
CA ASP A 102 9.03 4.15 -8.08
C ASP A 102 7.74 4.63 -8.78
N ILE A 103 6.63 4.75 -8.04
CA ILE A 103 5.35 5.24 -8.57
C ILE A 103 5.51 6.66 -9.14
N ALA A 104 6.19 7.54 -8.42
CA ALA A 104 6.45 8.90 -8.89
C ALA A 104 7.32 8.93 -10.15
N GLY A 105 8.35 8.08 -10.21
CA GLY A 105 9.21 7.90 -11.38
C GLY A 105 8.43 7.43 -12.61
N TYR A 106 7.55 6.42 -12.45
CA TYR A 106 6.73 5.92 -13.54
C TYR A 106 5.71 6.95 -14.04
N LEU A 107 5.10 7.72 -13.14
CA LEU A 107 4.23 8.84 -13.51
C LEU A 107 4.97 9.89 -14.35
N ALA A 108 6.18 10.27 -13.93
CA ALA A 108 7.01 11.22 -14.67
C ALA A 108 7.37 10.71 -16.09
N VAL A 109 7.67 9.41 -16.23
CA VAL A 109 7.90 8.79 -17.55
C VAL A 109 6.64 8.88 -18.43
N LEU A 110 5.46 8.63 -17.87
CA LEU A 110 4.21 8.69 -18.62
C LEU A 110 3.85 10.11 -19.06
N GLU A 111 4.18 11.12 -18.26
CA GLU A 111 3.87 12.53 -18.50
C GLU A 111 4.87 13.24 -19.41
N HIS A 112 6.15 12.88 -19.34
CA HIS A 112 7.22 13.68 -19.94
C HIS A 112 8.17 12.90 -20.86
N GLY A 113 8.03 11.58 -20.98
CA GLY A 113 9.03 10.77 -21.69
C GLY A 113 8.52 9.49 -22.36
N GLY A 114 9.48 8.66 -22.77
CA GLY A 114 9.28 7.33 -23.35
C GLY A 114 8.76 7.35 -24.79
N THR A 115 9.47 6.65 -25.67
CA THR A 115 8.97 6.35 -27.03
C THR A 115 7.99 5.18 -26.99
N MET A 116 7.30 4.93 -28.10
CA MET A 116 6.47 3.72 -28.25
C MET A 116 7.28 2.42 -28.09
N GLY A 117 8.59 2.45 -28.40
CA GLY A 117 9.47 1.28 -28.25
C GLY A 117 9.81 0.94 -26.80
N ASP A 118 9.70 1.91 -25.89
CA ASP A 118 10.05 1.75 -24.47
C ASP A 118 8.87 1.21 -23.64
N LEU A 119 7.64 1.30 -24.17
CA LEU A 119 6.42 0.93 -23.46
C LEU A 119 6.35 -0.55 -23.03
N PRO A 120 6.86 -1.53 -23.80
CA PRO A 120 6.90 -2.92 -23.34
C PRO A 120 7.79 -3.11 -22.11
N ALA A 121 8.97 -2.49 -22.05
CA ALA A 121 9.86 -2.58 -20.89
C ALA A 121 9.24 -1.90 -19.67
N PHE A 122 8.70 -0.68 -19.86
CA PHE A 122 7.96 0.03 -18.83
C PHE A 122 6.80 -0.81 -18.26
N ARG A 123 6.04 -1.52 -19.12
CA ARG A 123 4.97 -2.40 -18.67
C ARG A 123 5.47 -3.49 -17.73
N GLU A 124 6.57 -4.15 -18.07
CA GLU A 124 7.15 -5.22 -17.23
C GLU A 124 7.63 -4.68 -15.87
N GLU A 125 8.22 -3.49 -15.86
CA GLU A 125 8.66 -2.81 -14.63
C GLU A 125 7.47 -2.50 -13.71
N VAL A 126 6.40 -1.88 -14.22
CA VAL A 126 5.21 -1.57 -13.43
C VAL A 126 4.48 -2.85 -13.00
N THR A 127 4.42 -3.88 -13.85
CA THR A 127 3.84 -5.19 -13.49
C THR A 127 4.60 -5.82 -12.32
N THR A 128 5.93 -5.70 -12.32
CA THR A 128 6.76 -6.17 -11.20
C THR A 128 6.44 -5.44 -9.91
N LEU A 129 6.27 -4.11 -9.96
CA LEU A 129 5.85 -3.30 -8.82
C LEU A 129 4.47 -3.73 -8.29
N MET A 130 3.49 -4.02 -9.15
CA MET A 130 2.16 -4.46 -8.70
C MET A 130 2.26 -5.77 -7.89
N GLY A 131 3.06 -6.73 -8.38
CA GLY A 131 3.34 -7.96 -7.64
C GLY A 131 4.04 -7.72 -6.29
N GLN A 132 4.93 -6.73 -6.21
CA GLN A 132 5.57 -6.33 -4.96
C GLN A 132 4.57 -5.72 -3.97
N LEU A 133 3.70 -4.82 -4.41
CA LEU A 133 2.65 -4.21 -3.59
C LEU A 133 1.66 -5.26 -3.05
N VAL A 134 1.30 -6.27 -3.84
CA VAL A 134 0.47 -7.39 -3.36
C VAL A 134 1.16 -8.12 -2.21
N ARG A 135 2.44 -8.47 -2.35
CA ARG A 135 3.21 -9.17 -1.30
C ARG A 135 3.39 -8.30 -0.06
N HIS A 136 3.71 -7.02 -0.24
CA HIS A 136 3.84 -6.04 0.83
C HIS A 136 2.55 -5.98 1.68
N ARG A 137 1.39 -5.88 1.02
CA ARG A 137 0.08 -5.86 1.70
C ARG A 137 -0.22 -7.15 2.45
N GLN A 138 0.14 -8.30 1.90
CA GLN A 138 0.02 -9.59 2.60
C GLN A 138 0.86 -9.58 3.89
N THR A 139 2.13 -9.18 3.80
CA THR A 139 2.99 -9.13 4.98
C THR A 139 2.54 -8.09 6.00
N GLY A 140 2.00 -6.94 5.56
CA GLY A 140 1.40 -5.95 6.46
C GLY A 140 0.10 -6.46 7.14
N ALA A 141 -0.62 -7.39 6.52
CA ALA A 141 -1.74 -8.08 7.15
C ALA A 141 -1.28 -9.08 8.22
N ASP A 142 -0.26 -9.88 7.89
CA ASP A 142 0.35 -10.85 8.82
C ASP A 142 0.93 -10.15 10.06
N LEU A 143 1.62 -9.01 9.86
CA LEU A 143 2.13 -8.18 10.95
C LEU A 143 1.03 -7.75 11.93
N VAL A 144 -0.10 -7.26 11.41
CA VAL A 144 -1.22 -6.80 12.24
C VAL A 144 -1.87 -7.98 12.97
N TYR A 145 -2.02 -9.11 12.29
CA TYR A 145 -2.53 -10.33 12.94
C TYR A 145 -1.60 -10.76 14.08
N GLU A 146 -0.29 -10.83 13.83
CA GLU A 146 0.69 -11.23 14.83
C GLU A 146 0.77 -10.24 16.01
N ALA A 147 0.64 -8.93 15.75
CA ALA A 147 0.69 -7.92 16.80
C ALA A 147 -0.55 -7.91 17.71
N PHE A 148 -1.75 -8.18 17.18
CA PHE A 148 -3.00 -7.96 17.93
C PHE A 148 -3.85 -9.21 18.18
N GLN A 149 -3.59 -10.34 17.53
CA GLN A 149 -4.29 -11.60 17.82
C GLN A 149 -3.46 -12.59 18.64
N VAL A 150 -2.14 -12.63 18.47
CA VAL A 150 -1.28 -13.53 19.27
C VAL A 150 -1.24 -13.10 20.75
N ASP A 151 -1.39 -11.80 21.03
CA ASP A 151 -1.42 -11.26 22.39
C ASP A 151 -2.70 -11.63 23.18
N LEU A 152 -3.75 -12.09 22.50
CA LEU A 152 -4.99 -12.57 23.13
C LEU A 152 -4.96 -14.06 23.52
N GLY A 153 -3.94 -14.82 23.06
CA GLY A 153 -3.81 -16.26 23.31
C GLY A 153 -2.84 -16.65 24.43
N GLY A 154 -2.11 -15.69 25.00
CA GLY A 154 -1.02 -15.91 25.95
C GLY A 154 -1.37 -15.60 27.41
N SER A 155 -2.57 -15.95 27.86
CA SER A 155 -2.93 -15.95 29.28
C SER A 155 -3.18 -17.40 29.73
N GLY A 156 -2.09 -18.14 29.94
CA GLY A 156 -2.10 -19.49 30.49
C GLY A 156 -1.15 -19.58 31.67
#